data_AF-A0AAU4FAV2-F1
#
_entry.id   AF-A0AAU4FAV2-F1
#
_cell.length_a   1.000
_cell.length_b   1.000
_cell.length_c   1.000
_cell.angle_alpha   90.00
_cell.angle_beta   90.00
_cell.angle_gamma   90.00
#
_symmetry.space_group_name_H-M   'P 1'
#
loop_
_entity.id
_entity.type
_entity.pdbx_description
1 polymer ?
#
loop_
_entity_poly.entity_id
_entity_poly.type
_entity_poly.pdbx_seq_one_letter_code
_entity_poly.pdbx_strand_id
1 'polypeptide(L)'
;MNSEQQLYNLAKEIDARVAAVEQAAQAGDDLPLVLTIGAGLGTVTVDGSGGLVSVDLARDAVAGQSGASLAGHVLRAINNAESAASARRKGMVDNAAREAR
;
A
#
# COMPACT_ATOMS: atom_id res chain seq x y z
N MET A 1 -13.41 28.00 34.51
CA MET A 1 -12.60 26.99 33.80
C MET A 1 -11.28 27.63 33.45
N ASN A 2 -10.15 26.96 33.70
CA ASN A 2 -8.80 27.51 33.53
C ASN A 2 -8.31 27.28 32.09
N SER A 3 -7.84 28.34 31.42
CA SER A 3 -7.31 28.31 30.05
C SER A 3 -6.18 27.29 29.88
N GLU A 4 -5.35 27.07 30.90
CA GLU A 4 -4.28 26.05 30.89
C GLU A 4 -4.84 24.64 30.75
N GLN A 5 -5.97 24.36 31.38
CA GLN A 5 -6.62 23.05 31.34
C GLN A 5 -7.25 22.78 29.97
N GLN A 6 -7.76 23.83 29.33
CA GLN A 6 -8.24 23.77 27.95
C GLN A 6 -7.09 23.55 26.95
N LEU A 7 -5.96 24.25 27.12
CA LEU A 7 -4.77 24.08 26.28
C LEU A 7 -4.17 22.68 26.43
N TYR A 8 -4.09 22.16 27.66
CA TYR A 8 -3.59 20.81 27.92
C TYR A 8 -4.48 19.73 27.30
N ASN A 9 -5.80 19.87 27.40
CA ASN A 9 -6.74 18.94 26.78
C ASN A 9 -6.65 19.00 25.25
N LEU A 10 -6.50 20.20 24.68
CA LEU A 10 -6.31 20.37 23.24
C LEU A 10 -5.01 19.72 22.75
N ALA A 11 -3.91 19.89 23.48
CA ALA A 11 -2.64 19.26 23.14
C ALA A 11 -2.75 17.73 23.14
N LYS A 12 -3.38 17.15 24.17
CA LYS A 12 -3.65 15.70 24.23
C LYS A 12 -4.50 15.21 23.08
N GLU A 13 -5.51 15.99 22.70
CA GLU A 13 -6.38 15.64 21.58
C GLU A 13 -5.62 15.65 20.26
N ILE A 14 -4.74 16.63 20.04
CA ILE A 14 -3.85 16.69 18.87
C ILE A 14 -2.89 15.49 18.85
N ASP A 15 -2.24 15.17 19.98
CA ASP A 15 -1.31 14.03 20.06
C ASP A 15 -2.01 12.71 19.72
N ALA A 16 -3.23 12.50 20.24
CA ALA A 16 -4.02 11.31 19.94
C ALA A 16 -4.40 11.23 18.45
N ARG A 17 -4.75 12.37 17.84
CA ARG A 17 -5.07 12.47 16.40
C ARG A 17 -3.84 12.16 15.54
N VAL A 18 -2.67 12.68 15.89
CA VAL A 18 -1.40 12.40 15.19
C VAL A 18 -1.05 10.91 15.29
N ALA A 19 -1.11 10.34 16.49
CA ALA A 19 -0.81 8.92 16.71
C ALA A 19 -1.73 7.99 15.88
N ALA A 20 -3.02 8.34 15.74
CA ALA A 20 -3.95 7.57 14.91
C ALA A 20 -3.56 7.59 13.42
N VAL A 21 -3.12 8.73 12.90
CA VAL A 21 -2.66 8.86 11.50
C VAL A 21 -1.36 8.09 11.28
N GLU A 22 -0.42 8.17 12.21
CA GLU A 22 0.86 7.42 12.14
C GLU A 22 0.62 5.91 12.16
N GLN A 23 -0.26 5.42 13.02
CA GLN A 23 -0.64 4.00 13.06
C GLN A 23 -1.28 3.54 11.75
N ALA A 24 -2.14 4.37 11.14
CA ALA A 24 -2.73 4.06 9.85
C ALA A 24 -1.70 4.02 8.70
N ALA A 25 -0.70 4.91 8.73
CA ALA A 25 0.41 4.88 7.78
C ALA A 25 1.24 3.60 7.93
N GLN A 26 1.64 3.27 9.16
CA GLN A 26 2.43 2.08 9.47
C GLN A 26 1.70 0.79 9.08
N ALA A 27 0.40 0.68 9.43
CA ALA A 27 -0.42 -0.45 9.02
C ALA A 27 -0.52 -0.56 7.50
N GLY A 28 -0.54 0.57 6.79
CA GLY A 28 -0.51 0.61 5.34
C GLY A 28 0.77 -0.01 4.77
N ASP A 29 1.93 0.37 5.32
CA ASP A 29 3.26 -0.09 4.92
C ASP A 29 3.49 -1.60 5.23
N ASP A 30 2.94 -2.11 6.34
CA ASP A 30 3.10 -3.50 6.78
C ASP A 30 2.25 -4.52 6.00
N LEU A 31 1.38 -4.07 5.10
CA LEU A 31 0.46 -4.91 4.33
C LEU A 31 0.98 -5.12 2.90
N PRO A 32 1.64 -6.23 2.59
CA PRO A 32 2.04 -6.53 1.22
C PRO A 32 0.82 -6.78 0.33
N LEU A 33 0.95 -6.43 -0.95
CA LEU A 33 -0.05 -6.70 -1.97
C LEU A 33 0.50 -7.73 -2.97
N VAL A 34 -0.27 -8.80 -3.17
CA VAL A 34 0.04 -9.85 -4.15
C VAL A 34 -0.97 -9.77 -5.28
N LEU A 35 -0.49 -9.62 -6.52
CA LEU A 35 -1.33 -9.63 -7.73
C LEU A 35 -0.90 -10.72 -8.70
N THR A 36 -1.87 -11.32 -9.37
CA THR A 36 -1.62 -12.29 -10.44
C THR A 36 -1.16 -11.60 -11.71
N ILE A 37 -0.11 -12.12 -12.33
CA ILE A 37 0.35 -11.70 -13.65
C ILE A 37 -0.60 -12.30 -14.69
N GLY A 38 -1.04 -11.48 -15.66
CA GLY A 38 -1.97 -11.89 -16.71
C GLY A 38 -1.53 -13.16 -17.42
N ALA A 39 -2.48 -13.88 -18.03
CA ALA A 39 -2.27 -15.17 -18.68
C ALA A 39 -1.75 -16.29 -17.74
N GLY A 40 -1.97 -16.16 -16.42
CA GLY A 40 -1.57 -17.17 -15.44
C GLY A 40 -0.05 -17.32 -15.32
N LEU A 41 0.70 -16.26 -15.65
CA LEU A 41 2.16 -16.30 -15.71
C LEU A 41 2.82 -16.35 -14.33
N GLY A 42 2.08 -16.06 -13.27
CA GLY A 42 2.56 -16.11 -11.89
C GLY A 42 2.03 -14.94 -11.05
N THR A 43 2.84 -14.42 -10.13
CA THR A 43 2.45 -13.37 -9.19
C THR A 43 3.52 -12.31 -9.02
N VAL A 44 3.09 -11.07 -8.73
CA VAL A 44 3.94 -9.97 -8.29
C VAL A 44 3.57 -9.65 -6.85
N THR A 45 4.57 -9.49 -6.00
CA THR A 45 4.42 -9.03 -4.62
C THR A 45 5.07 -7.66 -4.49
N VAL A 46 4.31 -6.70 -3.99
CA VAL A 46 4.81 -5.37 -3.58
C VAL A 46 4.59 -5.18 -2.08
N ASP A 47 5.43 -4.38 -1.44
CA ASP A 47 5.22 -3.94 -0.06
C ASP A 47 4.08 -2.90 0.03
N GLY A 48 3.73 -2.51 1.25
CA GLY A 48 2.65 -1.55 1.47
C GLY A 48 2.92 -0.13 0.97
N SER A 49 4.19 0.21 0.70
CA SER A 49 4.60 1.49 0.11
C SER A 49 4.52 1.48 -1.42
N GLY A 50 4.36 0.30 -2.02
CA GLY A 50 4.41 0.08 -3.47
C GLY A 50 5.81 -0.26 -3.98
N GLY A 51 6.74 -0.64 -3.10
CA GLY A 51 8.05 -1.17 -3.49
C GLY A 51 7.94 -2.62 -3.97
N LEU A 52 8.58 -2.95 -5.08
CA LEU A 52 8.62 -4.32 -5.60
C LEU A 52 9.43 -5.24 -4.67
N VAL A 53 8.82 -6.33 -4.21
CA VAL A 53 9.45 -7.33 -3.33
C VAL A 53 9.82 -8.60 -4.08
N SER A 54 8.87 -9.18 -4.82
CA SER A 54 9.11 -10.41 -5.59
C SER A 54 8.29 -10.47 -6.87
N VAL A 55 8.81 -11.22 -7.84
CA VAL A 55 8.09 -11.64 -9.03
C VAL A 55 8.30 -13.13 -9.18
N ASP A 56 7.23 -13.89 -9.03
CA ASP A 56 7.23 -15.35 -9.11
C ASP A 56 6.60 -15.75 -10.43
N LEU A 57 7.35 -16.45 -11.29
CA LEU A 57 6.88 -16.86 -12.61
C LEU A 57 6.67 -18.37 -12.68
N ALA A 58 5.52 -18.79 -13.20
CA ALA A 58 5.22 -20.18 -13.48
C ALA A 58 5.95 -20.63 -14.75
N ARG A 59 6.96 -21.49 -14.58
CA ARG A 59 7.85 -21.96 -15.66
C ARG A 59 7.07 -22.45 -16.89
N ASP A 60 6.04 -23.25 -16.68
CA ASP A 60 5.26 -23.86 -17.76
C ASP A 60 4.44 -22.81 -18.53
N ALA A 61 3.93 -21.80 -17.83
CA ALA A 61 3.18 -20.70 -18.44
C ALA A 61 4.10 -19.75 -19.24
N VAL A 62 5.34 -19.56 -18.77
CA VAL A 62 6.35 -18.74 -19.45
C VAL A 62 6.84 -19.40 -20.75
N ALA A 63 6.96 -20.73 -20.79
CA ALA A 63 7.46 -21.45 -21.96
C ALA A 63 6.62 -21.23 -23.24
N GLY A 64 5.33 -20.89 -23.08
CA GLY A 64 4.43 -20.58 -24.20
C GLY A 64 4.43 -19.12 -24.66
N GLN A 65 5.20 -18.23 -24.02
CA GLN A 65 5.18 -16.79 -24.31
C GLN A 65 6.36 -16.32 -25.14
N SER A 66 6.12 -15.32 -26.00
CA SER A 66 7.21 -14.53 -26.57
C SER A 66 7.83 -13.64 -25.48
N GLY A 67 9.12 -13.31 -25.62
CA GLY A 67 9.79 -12.41 -24.67
C GLY A 67 9.11 -11.03 -24.56
N ALA A 68 8.60 -10.50 -25.67
CA ALA A 68 7.88 -9.23 -25.69
C ALA A 68 6.53 -9.32 -24.97
N SER A 69 5.77 -10.40 -25.19
CA SER A 69 4.50 -10.67 -24.49
C SER A 69 4.73 -10.80 -22.99
N LEU A 70 5.72 -11.58 -22.58
CA LEU A 70 6.09 -11.78 -21.18
C LEU A 70 6.45 -10.46 -20.51
N ALA A 71 7.36 -9.68 -21.13
CA ALA A 71 7.76 -8.38 -20.60
C ALA A 71 6.57 -7.42 -20.46
N GLY A 72 5.67 -7.40 -21.45
CA GLY A 72 4.45 -6.59 -21.40
C GLY A 72 3.50 -6.99 -20.27
N HIS A 73 3.31 -8.30 -20.03
CA HIS A 73 2.47 -8.79 -18.94
C HIS A 73 3.07 -8.50 -17.57
N VAL A 74 4.37 -8.75 -17.38
CA VAL A 74 5.06 -8.51 -16.12
C VAL A 74 5.09 -7.02 -15.79
N LEU A 75 5.49 -6.17 -16.73
CA LEU A 75 5.53 -4.71 -16.50
C LEU A 75 4.16 -4.15 -16.14
N ARG A 76 3.10 -4.60 -16.81
CA ARG A 76 1.73 -4.20 -16.49
C ARG A 76 1.33 -4.66 -15.08
N ALA A 77 1.65 -5.89 -14.71
CA ALA A 77 1.34 -6.43 -13.39
C ALA A 77 2.06 -5.65 -12.28
N ILE A 78 3.34 -5.31 -12.47
CA ILE A 78 4.12 -4.49 -11.54
C ILE A 78 3.47 -3.12 -11.38
N ASN A 79 3.28 -2.37 -12.47
CA ASN A 79 2.69 -1.02 -12.40
C ASN A 79 1.32 -1.01 -11.69
N ASN A 80 0.50 -2.03 -11.96
CA ASN A 80 -0.80 -2.18 -11.30
C ASN A 80 -0.66 -2.47 -9.80
N ALA A 81 0.27 -3.33 -9.41
CA ALA A 81 0.53 -3.68 -8.01
C ALA A 81 1.03 -2.45 -7.23
N GLU A 82 2.05 -1.76 -7.75
CA GLU A 82 2.63 -0.57 -7.12
C GLU A 82 1.57 0.53 -6.95
N SER A 83 0.79 0.80 -8.01
CA SER A 83 -0.24 1.83 -7.98
C SER A 83 -1.38 1.47 -7.01
N ALA A 84 -1.81 0.20 -6.96
CA ALA A 84 -2.84 -0.26 -6.04
C ALA A 84 -2.39 -0.22 -4.58
N ALA A 85 -1.14 -0.62 -4.28
CA ALA A 85 -0.59 -0.55 -2.93
C ALA A 85 -0.48 0.90 -2.45
N SER A 86 0.07 1.79 -3.27
CA SER A 86 0.18 3.22 -2.96
C SER A 86 -1.19 3.89 -2.75
N ALA A 87 -2.17 3.59 -3.62
CA ALA A 87 -3.53 4.10 -3.49
C ALA A 87 -4.21 3.60 -2.21
N ARG A 88 -4.02 2.32 -1.84
CA ARG A 88 -4.55 1.74 -0.60
C ARG A 88 -3.96 2.44 0.63
N ARG A 89 -2.64 2.61 0.69
CA ARG A 89 -1.96 3.32 1.79
C ARG A 89 -2.48 4.75 1.93
N LYS A 90 -2.57 5.47 0.80
CA LYS A 90 -3.13 6.82 0.77
C LYS A 90 -4.56 6.86 1.33
N GLY A 91 -5.40 5.90 0.93
CA GLY A 91 -6.77 5.78 1.44
C GLY A 91 -6.84 5.55 2.95
N MET A 92 -5.95 4.74 3.51
CA MET A 92 -5.88 4.49 4.97
C MET A 92 -5.51 5.78 5.73
N VAL A 93 -4.50 6.50 5.26
CA VAL A 93 -4.07 7.78 5.86
C VAL A 93 -5.16 8.84 5.73
N ASP A 94 -5.76 8.98 4.55
CA ASP A 94 -6.83 9.97 4.30
C ASP A 94 -8.11 9.65 5.10
N ASN A 95 -8.39 8.37 5.41
CA ASN A 95 -9.49 7.98 6.29
C ASN A 95 -9.18 8.32 7.76
N ALA A 96 -8.01 7.93 8.27
CA ALA A 96 -7.59 8.25 9.63
C ALA A 96 -7.56 9.76 9.87
N ALA A 97 -7.06 10.54 8.89
CA ALA A 97 -7.05 12.00 8.95
C ALA A 97 -8.45 12.63 8.93
N ARG A 98 -9.47 11.94 8.41
CA ARG A 98 -10.87 12.40 8.46
C ARG A 98 -11.55 12.05 9.78
N GLU A 99 -11.30 10.87 10.32
CA GLU A 99 -11.82 10.44 11.62
C GLU A 99 -11.20 11.21 12.77
N ALA A 100 -9.97 11.69 12.58
CA ALA A 100 -9.24 12.53 13.51
C ALA A 100 -9.61 14.03 13.45
N ARG A 101 -10.65 14.45 12.70
CA ARG A 101 -11.12 15.84 12.63
C ARG A 101 -12.28 16.08 13.57
#